data_AF-A0A2H9U7U5-F1
#
_entry.id   AF-A0A2H9U7U5-F1
#
_cell.length_a   1.000
_cell.length_b   1.000
_cell.length_c   1.000
_cell.angle_alpha   90.00
_cell.angle_beta   90.00
_cell.angle_gamma   90.00
#
_symmetry.space_group_name_H-M   'P 1'
#
loop_
_entity.id
_entity.type
_entity.pdbx_description
1 polymer ?
#
loop_
_entity_poly.entity_id
_entity_poly.type
_entity_poly.pdbx_seq_one_letter_code
_entity_poly.pdbx_strand_id
1 'polypeptide(L)'
;EIRAALADENVASQIRKLFICHESEWIKRPSWPRLEQELKEKPNLYQYALTVNENMNWIDDSAIQGILGDSKPWFIHPAGMMGLVGSKAVEKPIIFPLRVKPENDQGKVWGDKYWAKAPSSNAATFKYPRDNGSRRHAARDLYTKAYEEVIAVCDGKVLDVSDFYLCTWEIVIHHKTSDGREFIMRYGEVDPAKIKVKTGDIVKQGQLLGVTGLLLKSDGTHPVIVQNATVYMLHVEIYTGANGMNINSPLTNSHNPPFMRRSDLVDSIDILQEGYINSFGEDNTNNEQPASLKINFDFIRELEGGMRLDGYVPNPESSDSGVTISVGFYLGARNISDLNALSLGNTLINKLSPYLGKKKFIARDFLIENPLSITHDEGDKIREAIENKKTSLLVARYNSDSTVEFQSLSKEAQTVIASVEYQYGYAKTETPNFWQQVTQQNWQGAIDILRDFRDDYPTRRNKEADYLEGSL
;
A
#
# COMPACT_ATOMS: atom_id res chain seq x y z
N GLU A 1 -32.87 10.77 3.62
CA GLU A 1 -32.21 9.65 2.90
C GLU A 1 -32.59 8.29 3.45
N ILE A 2 -32.45 8.00 4.75
CA ILE A 2 -32.93 6.73 5.36
C ILE A 2 -34.44 6.50 5.13
N ARG A 3 -35.28 7.54 5.27
CA ARG A 3 -36.71 7.46 4.88
C ARG A 3 -36.94 7.21 3.40
N ALA A 4 -36.05 7.70 2.53
CA ALA A 4 -36.12 7.49 1.08
C ALA A 4 -35.66 6.07 0.72
N ALA A 5 -34.67 5.53 1.44
CA ALA A 5 -34.20 4.15 1.33
C ALA A 5 -35.21 3.13 1.89
N LEU A 6 -36.02 3.51 2.89
CA LEU A 6 -37.13 2.71 3.41
C LEU A 6 -38.37 2.70 2.51
N ALA A 7 -38.44 3.61 1.52
CA ALA A 7 -39.51 3.68 0.53
C ALA A 7 -39.26 2.76 -0.68
N ASP A 8 -38.06 2.20 -0.82
CA ASP A 8 -37.68 1.21 -1.83
C ASP A 8 -37.90 -0.21 -1.26
N GLU A 9 -38.82 -0.98 -1.86
CA GLU A 9 -39.18 -2.33 -1.40
C GLU A 9 -38.01 -3.33 -1.44
N ASN A 10 -37.04 -3.15 -2.35
CA ASN A 10 -35.88 -4.05 -2.47
C ASN A 10 -34.87 -3.82 -1.34
N VAL A 11 -34.68 -2.56 -0.92
CA VAL A 11 -33.79 -2.18 0.19
C VAL A 11 -34.45 -2.44 1.54
N ALA A 12 -35.77 -2.20 1.64
CA ALA A 12 -36.53 -2.40 2.87
C ALA A 12 -36.56 -3.86 3.34
N SER A 13 -36.48 -4.84 2.43
CA SER A 13 -36.41 -6.28 2.76
C SER A 13 -35.08 -6.66 3.43
N GLN A 14 -33.97 -6.08 2.98
CA GLN A 14 -32.64 -6.32 3.57
C GLN A 14 -32.48 -5.60 4.91
N ILE A 15 -32.97 -4.36 5.02
CA ILE A 15 -32.98 -3.59 6.27
C ILE A 15 -33.85 -4.26 7.33
N ARG A 16 -35.03 -4.79 6.98
CA ARG A 16 -35.92 -5.51 7.91
C ARG A 16 -35.32 -6.82 8.46
N LYS A 17 -34.44 -7.49 7.70
CA LYS A 17 -33.74 -8.71 8.13
C LYS A 17 -32.63 -8.45 9.15
N LEU A 18 -32.15 -7.21 9.28
CA LEU A 18 -31.17 -6.80 10.30
C LEU A 18 -31.82 -6.52 11.67
N PHE A 19 -33.12 -6.29 11.74
CA PHE A 19 -33.85 -6.04 12.99
C PHE A 19 -34.53 -7.32 13.49
N ILE A 20 -33.90 -8.01 14.42
CA ILE A 20 -34.60 -9.02 15.25
C ILE A 20 -35.36 -8.25 16.34
N CYS A 21 -36.69 -8.36 16.35
CA CYS A 21 -37.56 -7.67 17.30
C CYS A 21 -37.48 -8.28 18.71
N HIS A 22 -36.41 -7.97 19.44
CA HIS A 22 -36.43 -7.95 20.91
C HIS A 22 -35.64 -6.71 21.36
N GLU A 23 -36.17 -5.99 22.35
CA GLU A 23 -35.45 -4.90 22.99
C GLU A 23 -34.11 -5.45 23.54
N SER A 24 -33.01 -4.77 23.22
CA SER A 24 -31.67 -5.27 23.46
C SER A 24 -31.34 -5.43 24.94
N GLU A 25 -30.45 -6.36 25.28
CA GLU A 25 -29.94 -6.57 26.64
C GLU A 25 -29.21 -5.34 27.21
N TRP A 26 -28.79 -4.44 26.32
CA TRP A 26 -28.10 -3.18 26.61
C TRP A 26 -29.02 -2.02 27.05
N ILE A 27 -30.33 -2.26 27.15
CA ILE A 27 -31.30 -1.26 27.61
C ILE A 27 -31.58 -1.50 29.09
N LYS A 28 -31.44 -0.44 29.90
CA LYS A 28 -31.73 -0.49 31.33
C LYS A 28 -33.21 -0.82 31.58
N ARG A 29 -33.45 -1.87 32.38
CA ARG A 29 -34.80 -2.22 32.86
C ARG A 29 -34.83 -2.30 34.38
N PRO A 30 -35.98 -1.97 35.00
CA PRO A 30 -36.19 -2.22 36.43
C PRO A 30 -36.15 -3.71 36.80
N SER A 31 -36.52 -4.60 35.87
CA SER A 31 -36.51 -6.05 36.08
C SER A 31 -36.46 -6.83 34.76
N TRP A 32 -36.03 -8.09 34.84
CA TRP A 32 -36.02 -9.03 33.71
C TRP A 32 -36.86 -10.27 34.07
N PRO A 33 -38.18 -10.28 33.81
CA PRO A 33 -39.10 -11.29 34.34
C PRO A 33 -38.72 -12.75 33.99
N ARG A 34 -38.19 -12.98 32.79
CA ARG A 34 -37.73 -14.30 32.36
C ARG A 34 -36.46 -14.73 33.08
N LEU A 35 -35.50 -13.82 33.26
CA LEU A 35 -34.26 -14.08 33.99
C LEU A 35 -34.54 -14.29 35.49
N GLU A 36 -35.48 -13.51 36.06
CA GLU A 36 -35.95 -13.66 37.43
C GLU A 36 -36.63 -15.03 37.65
N GLN A 37 -37.41 -15.50 36.67
CA GLN A 37 -38.01 -16.82 36.69
C GLN A 37 -36.97 -17.94 36.58
N GLU A 38 -36.00 -17.82 35.66
CA GLU A 38 -34.95 -18.82 35.43
C GLU A 38 -33.94 -18.89 36.60
N LEU A 39 -33.68 -17.76 37.26
CA LEU A 39 -32.76 -17.65 38.39
C LEU A 39 -33.46 -17.57 39.75
N LYS A 40 -34.74 -17.97 39.83
CA LYS A 40 -35.56 -17.92 41.04
C LYS A 40 -34.91 -18.61 42.25
N GLU A 41 -34.20 -19.71 42.02
CA GLU A 41 -33.49 -20.46 43.06
C GLU A 41 -32.05 -19.95 43.31
N LYS A 42 -31.59 -18.95 42.56
CA LYS A 42 -30.23 -18.39 42.61
C LYS A 42 -30.26 -16.85 42.70
N PRO A 43 -30.79 -16.28 43.80
CA PRO A 43 -31.02 -14.83 43.92
C PRO A 43 -29.72 -14.01 43.82
N ASN A 44 -28.60 -14.51 44.34
CA ASN A 44 -27.31 -13.82 44.23
C ASN A 44 -26.80 -13.75 42.78
N LEU A 45 -27.09 -14.78 41.97
CA LEU A 45 -26.72 -14.79 40.54
C LEU A 45 -27.62 -13.85 39.74
N TYR A 46 -28.90 -13.76 40.09
CA TYR A 46 -29.81 -12.77 39.51
C TYR A 46 -29.34 -11.34 39.81
N GLN A 47 -28.97 -11.04 41.05
CA GLN A 47 -28.41 -9.74 41.42
C GLN A 47 -27.10 -9.44 40.68
N TYR A 48 -26.19 -10.40 40.58
CA TYR A 48 -24.95 -10.24 39.80
C TYR A 48 -25.24 -9.96 38.32
N ALA A 49 -26.19 -10.67 37.71
CA ALA A 49 -26.57 -10.45 36.32
C ALA A 49 -27.18 -9.06 36.09
N LEU A 50 -27.97 -8.55 37.05
CA LEU A 50 -28.45 -7.16 37.02
C LEU A 50 -27.30 -6.16 37.11
N THR A 51 -26.34 -6.37 38.01
CA THR A 51 -25.15 -5.49 38.12
C THR A 51 -24.31 -5.48 36.85
N VAL A 52 -24.11 -6.64 36.21
CA VAL A 52 -23.38 -6.74 34.94
C VAL A 52 -24.11 -5.95 33.84
N ASN A 53 -25.43 -6.07 33.77
CA ASN A 53 -26.24 -5.30 32.82
C ASN A 53 -26.14 -3.78 33.09
N GLU A 54 -26.24 -3.36 34.36
CA GLU A 54 -26.07 -1.95 34.74
C GLU A 54 -24.70 -1.38 34.33
N ASN A 55 -23.64 -2.19 34.44
CA ASN A 55 -22.29 -1.80 34.02
C ASN A 55 -22.09 -1.81 32.49
N MET A 56 -22.95 -2.50 31.76
CA MET A 56 -22.95 -2.57 30.29
C MET A 56 -23.84 -1.49 29.66
N ASN A 57 -24.35 -0.55 30.46
CA ASN A 57 -25.24 0.54 30.05
C ASN A 57 -24.51 1.73 29.39
N TRP A 58 -23.76 1.48 28.31
CA TRP A 58 -23.09 2.54 27.55
C TRP A 58 -24.02 3.25 26.56
N ILE A 59 -25.18 2.67 26.24
CA ILE A 59 -26.17 3.27 25.32
C ILE A 59 -26.82 4.52 25.92
N ASP A 60 -26.96 4.58 27.24
CA ASP A 60 -27.50 5.75 27.94
C ASP A 60 -26.46 6.89 28.14
N ASP A 61 -25.21 6.69 27.71
CA ASP A 61 -24.19 7.73 27.69
C ASP A 61 -24.61 8.87 26.75
N SER A 62 -24.53 10.11 27.22
CA SER A 62 -24.97 11.29 26.47
C SER A 62 -24.21 11.50 25.16
N ALA A 63 -22.95 11.06 25.09
CA ALA A 63 -22.17 11.07 23.86
C ALA A 63 -22.72 10.08 22.82
N ILE A 64 -23.23 8.94 23.28
CA ILE A 64 -23.81 7.89 22.43
C ILE A 64 -25.23 8.26 22.02
N GLN A 65 -26.04 8.83 22.91
CA GLN A 65 -27.36 9.37 22.61
C GLN A 65 -27.28 10.50 21.56
N GLY A 66 -26.24 11.35 21.62
CA GLY A 66 -25.98 12.37 20.60
C GLY A 66 -25.68 11.79 19.21
N ILE A 67 -25.11 10.57 19.15
CA ILE A 67 -24.82 9.85 17.91
C ILE A 67 -26.07 9.12 17.38
N LEU A 68 -26.87 8.52 18.28
CA LEU A 68 -28.04 7.71 17.91
C LEU A 68 -29.30 8.55 17.61
N GLY A 69 -29.41 9.75 18.19
CA GLY A 69 -30.60 10.60 18.07
C GLY A 69 -31.87 9.92 18.62
N ASP A 70 -33.01 10.08 17.96
CA ASP A 70 -34.29 9.44 18.37
C ASP A 70 -34.34 7.92 18.07
N SER A 71 -33.25 7.34 17.55
CA SER A 71 -33.19 5.96 17.11
C SER A 71 -32.99 5.03 18.31
N LYS A 72 -33.99 4.19 18.62
CA LYS A 72 -33.85 3.10 19.59
C LYS A 72 -33.23 1.87 18.90
N PRO A 73 -31.97 1.49 19.16
CA PRO A 73 -31.39 0.31 18.53
C PRO A 73 -32.05 -0.96 19.09
N TRP A 74 -32.74 -1.70 18.22
CA TRP A 74 -33.28 -3.02 18.52
C TRP A 74 -32.21 -4.06 18.18
N PHE A 75 -31.72 -4.76 19.21
CA PHE A 75 -30.68 -5.79 19.22
C PHE A 75 -29.60 -5.72 18.12
N ILE A 76 -28.40 -5.22 18.46
CA ILE A 76 -27.19 -5.39 17.64
C ILE A 76 -26.43 -6.61 18.16
N HIS A 77 -26.27 -7.63 17.33
CA HIS A 77 -25.45 -8.80 17.67
C HIS A 77 -23.98 -8.37 17.85
N PRO A 78 -23.30 -8.68 18.97
CA PRO A 78 -21.91 -8.24 19.22
C PRO A 78 -20.92 -8.63 18.10
N ALA A 79 -21.09 -9.81 17.49
CA ALA A 79 -20.26 -10.21 16.35
C ALA A 79 -20.56 -9.40 15.06
N GLY A 80 -21.80 -8.90 14.90
CA GLY A 80 -22.15 -8.00 13.81
C GLY A 80 -21.54 -6.60 13.99
N MET A 81 -21.48 -6.13 15.24
CA MET A 81 -20.76 -4.90 15.59
C MET A 81 -19.24 -5.05 15.39
N MET A 82 -18.66 -6.19 15.79
CA MET A 82 -17.24 -6.48 15.52
C MET A 82 -16.93 -6.60 14.02
N GLY A 83 -17.89 -7.01 13.17
CA GLY A 83 -17.75 -6.94 11.71
C GLY A 83 -17.73 -5.51 11.15
N LEU A 84 -18.46 -4.58 11.80
CA LEU A 84 -18.48 -3.16 11.46
C LEU A 84 -17.29 -2.37 12.02
N VAL A 85 -16.69 -2.83 13.13
CA VAL A 85 -15.49 -2.23 13.74
C VAL A 85 -14.20 -2.86 13.19
N GLY A 86 -14.25 -4.13 12.78
CA GLY A 86 -13.15 -4.86 12.13
C GLY A 86 -12.89 -4.44 10.68
N SER A 87 -13.83 -3.71 10.08
CA SER A 87 -13.63 -2.94 8.85
C SER A 87 -13.26 -1.50 9.18
N LYS A 88 -12.16 -1.29 9.93
CA LYS A 88 -11.39 -0.07 9.68
C LYS A 88 -11.02 -0.14 8.21
N ALA A 89 -11.61 0.73 7.39
CA ALA A 89 -11.10 0.99 6.05
C ALA A 89 -9.58 1.10 6.20
N VAL A 90 -8.84 0.23 5.51
CA VAL A 90 -7.39 0.28 5.53
C VAL A 90 -7.03 1.71 5.17
N GLU A 91 -6.53 2.46 6.13
CA GLU A 91 -6.28 3.89 5.97
C GLU A 91 -5.20 4.02 4.91
N LYS A 92 -5.58 4.41 3.69
CA LYS A 92 -4.68 4.54 2.54
C LYS A 92 -3.73 5.70 2.83
N PRO A 93 -2.45 5.46 3.17
CA PRO A 93 -1.61 6.53 3.71
C PRO A 93 -1.33 7.64 2.70
N ILE A 94 -1.44 7.31 1.40
CA ILE A 94 -1.17 8.20 0.26
C ILE A 94 -2.25 7.96 -0.81
N ILE A 95 -2.74 9.02 -1.44
CA ILE A 95 -3.56 8.97 -2.65
C ILE A 95 -2.85 9.67 -3.82
N PHE A 96 -3.31 9.45 -5.04
CA PHE A 96 -2.76 10.09 -6.23
C PHE A 96 -3.03 11.61 -6.24
N PRO A 97 -2.10 12.45 -6.73
CA PRO A 97 -2.27 13.92 -6.71
C PRO A 97 -3.27 14.47 -7.73
N LEU A 98 -3.84 13.61 -8.59
CA LEU A 98 -4.90 13.95 -9.54
C LEU A 98 -6.15 13.11 -9.25
N ARG A 99 -7.34 13.67 -9.50
CA ARG A 99 -8.61 12.91 -9.37
C ARG A 99 -8.87 11.93 -10.52
N VAL A 100 -8.11 12.04 -11.60
CA VAL A 100 -8.24 11.20 -12.79
C VAL A 100 -6.88 10.64 -13.19
N LYS A 101 -6.90 9.50 -13.89
CA LYS A 101 -5.70 8.92 -14.50
C LYS A 101 -5.09 9.92 -15.50
N PRO A 102 -3.77 10.14 -15.49
CA PRO A 102 -3.14 11.10 -16.40
C PRO A 102 -3.25 10.64 -17.86
N GLU A 103 -3.20 11.57 -18.80
CA GLU A 103 -3.31 11.31 -20.24
C GLU A 103 -2.08 10.58 -20.81
N ASN A 104 -0.96 10.57 -20.07
CA ASN A 104 0.17 9.69 -20.32
C ASN A 104 0.14 8.41 -19.46
N ASP A 105 -1.04 7.93 -19.05
CA ASP A 105 -1.21 6.60 -18.48
C ASP A 105 -1.30 5.51 -19.56
N GLN A 106 -1.10 4.24 -19.20
CA GLN A 106 -1.22 3.13 -20.16
C GLN A 106 -2.65 3.10 -20.76
N GLY A 107 -2.72 3.00 -22.08
CA GLY A 107 -4.00 3.02 -22.82
C GLY A 107 -4.64 4.40 -23.04
N LYS A 108 -4.01 5.49 -22.59
CA LYS A 108 -4.43 6.87 -22.85
C LYS A 108 -3.71 7.49 -24.05
N VAL A 109 -4.11 8.71 -24.42
CA VAL A 109 -3.68 9.41 -25.64
C VAL A 109 -2.16 9.51 -25.77
N TRP A 110 -1.44 9.64 -24.65
CA TRP A 110 0.03 9.72 -24.61
C TRP A 110 0.67 8.56 -23.83
N GLY A 111 0.04 7.38 -23.83
CA GLY A 111 0.57 6.20 -23.12
C GLY A 111 1.94 5.72 -23.60
N ASP A 112 2.42 6.16 -24.77
CA ASP A 112 3.79 5.93 -25.24
C ASP A 112 4.82 6.61 -24.31
N LYS A 113 4.45 7.76 -23.72
CA LYS A 113 5.19 8.57 -22.75
C LYS A 113 4.80 8.23 -21.31
N TYR A 114 4.57 6.95 -21.05
CA TYR A 114 4.07 6.47 -19.77
C TYR A 114 4.89 7.00 -18.58
N TRP A 115 4.21 7.71 -17.68
CA TRP A 115 4.81 8.43 -16.54
C TRP A 115 5.56 7.49 -15.58
N ALA A 116 5.09 6.24 -15.44
CA ALA A 116 5.65 5.24 -14.54
C ALA A 116 6.72 4.32 -15.18
N LYS A 117 7.20 4.63 -16.40
CA LYS A 117 8.33 3.88 -17.00
C LYS A 117 9.60 4.01 -16.18
N ALA A 118 10.59 3.14 -16.45
CA ALA A 118 11.91 3.22 -15.84
C ALA A 118 12.52 4.64 -16.00
N PRO A 119 13.35 5.11 -15.06
CA PRO A 119 14.03 6.39 -15.17
C PRO A 119 14.77 6.53 -16.51
N SER A 120 14.86 7.76 -17.02
CA SER A 120 15.45 8.09 -18.32
C SER A 120 14.75 7.51 -19.56
N SER A 121 13.61 6.83 -19.43
CA SER A 121 12.93 6.21 -20.58
C SER A 121 12.25 7.19 -21.53
N ASN A 122 11.67 8.26 -21.00
CA ASN A 122 10.99 9.29 -21.80
C ASN A 122 11.01 10.65 -21.08
N ALA A 123 10.62 11.72 -21.77
CA ALA A 123 10.73 13.10 -21.28
C ALA A 123 9.97 13.36 -19.97
N ALA A 124 8.91 12.60 -19.69
CA ALA A 124 8.12 12.68 -18.47
C ALA A 124 8.71 11.89 -17.29
N THR A 125 9.76 11.09 -17.52
CA THR A 125 10.39 10.28 -16.45
C THR A 125 11.52 11.01 -15.76
N PHE A 126 11.75 10.65 -14.50
CA PHE A 126 12.90 11.09 -13.72
C PHE A 126 14.21 10.72 -14.42
N LYS A 127 15.26 11.52 -14.24
CA LYS A 127 16.60 11.34 -14.86
C LYS A 127 16.65 11.45 -16.38
N TYR A 128 15.56 11.79 -17.07
CA TYR A 128 15.61 11.98 -18.52
C TYR A 128 16.64 13.06 -18.90
N PRO A 129 17.53 12.82 -19.87
CA PRO A 129 18.52 13.81 -20.30
C PRO A 129 17.86 15.09 -20.81
N ARG A 130 18.37 16.22 -20.35
CA ARG A 130 17.99 17.56 -20.80
C ARG A 130 19.25 18.32 -21.18
N ASP A 131 19.11 19.37 -21.99
CA ASP A 131 20.21 20.26 -22.38
C ASP A 131 21.42 19.48 -22.93
N ASN A 132 21.16 18.59 -23.90
CA ASN A 132 22.12 17.66 -24.50
C ASN A 132 22.86 16.75 -23.49
N GLY A 133 22.22 16.45 -22.35
CA GLY A 133 22.75 15.56 -21.32
C GLY A 133 23.49 16.28 -20.18
N SER A 134 23.68 17.59 -20.26
CA SER A 134 24.28 18.38 -19.17
C SER A 134 23.37 18.49 -17.94
N ARG A 135 22.06 18.35 -18.14
CA ARG A 135 21.04 18.34 -17.08
C ARG A 135 20.25 17.03 -17.13
N ARG A 136 19.69 16.65 -15.98
CA ARG A 136 18.73 15.56 -15.86
C ARG A 136 17.39 16.07 -15.31
N HIS A 137 16.32 15.48 -15.82
CA HIS A 137 14.98 15.77 -15.39
C HIS A 137 14.76 15.36 -13.91
N ALA A 138 14.21 16.27 -13.12
CA ALA A 138 14.11 16.15 -11.66
C ALA A 138 12.76 15.57 -11.19
N ALA A 139 11.81 15.37 -12.10
CA ALA A 139 10.43 15.04 -11.74
C ALA A 139 9.88 13.83 -12.51
N ARG A 140 8.65 13.49 -12.14
CA ARG A 140 7.72 12.73 -12.97
C ARG A 140 6.63 13.68 -13.44
N ASP A 141 6.42 13.74 -14.76
CA ASP A 141 5.40 14.61 -15.36
C ASP A 141 4.13 13.79 -15.62
N LEU A 142 3.03 14.25 -15.03
CA LEU A 142 1.71 13.65 -15.22
C LEU A 142 0.94 14.52 -16.22
N TYR A 143 0.80 14.05 -17.46
CA TYR A 143 0.11 14.83 -18.49
C TYR A 143 -1.39 14.85 -18.22
N THR A 144 -2.03 15.99 -18.40
CA THR A 144 -3.44 16.21 -18.06
C THR A 144 -4.18 16.91 -19.18
N LYS A 145 -5.51 16.89 -19.07
CA LYS A 145 -6.36 17.87 -19.76
C LYS A 145 -6.20 19.24 -19.10
N ALA A 146 -6.69 20.27 -19.79
CA ALA A 146 -6.66 21.63 -19.27
C ALA A 146 -7.34 21.72 -17.89
N TYR A 147 -6.63 22.31 -16.92
CA TYR A 147 -7.15 22.62 -15.59
C TYR A 147 -7.66 21.42 -14.78
N GLU A 148 -6.97 20.28 -14.89
CA GLU A 148 -7.27 19.12 -14.06
C GLU A 148 -6.99 19.40 -12.57
N GLU A 149 -7.81 18.85 -11.68
CA GLU A 149 -7.69 19.10 -10.24
C GLU A 149 -6.44 18.48 -9.63
N VAL A 150 -5.71 19.30 -8.86
CA VAL A 150 -4.53 18.90 -8.10
C VAL A 150 -4.90 18.84 -6.62
N ILE A 151 -4.72 17.68 -6.00
CA ILE A 151 -5.12 17.41 -4.61
C ILE A 151 -3.92 17.00 -3.73
N ALA A 152 -4.02 17.23 -2.43
CA ALA A 152 -3.03 16.80 -1.46
C ALA A 152 -2.97 15.27 -1.36
N VAL A 153 -1.79 14.68 -1.55
CA VAL A 153 -1.62 13.20 -1.52
C VAL A 153 -1.81 12.60 -0.13
N CYS A 154 -1.54 13.37 0.92
CA CYS A 154 -1.87 13.03 2.31
C CYS A 154 -1.95 14.33 3.14
N ASP A 155 -2.14 14.19 4.45
CA ASP A 155 -2.07 15.32 5.37
C ASP A 155 -0.70 16.02 5.30
N GLY A 156 -0.68 17.33 5.51
CA GLY A 156 0.57 18.08 5.45
C GLY A 156 0.42 19.56 5.79
N LYS A 157 1.56 20.26 5.75
CA LYS A 157 1.66 21.70 5.92
C LYS A 157 2.28 22.34 4.68
N VAL A 158 1.61 23.35 4.14
CA VAL A 158 2.11 24.11 2.99
C VAL A 158 3.33 24.93 3.43
N LEU A 159 4.47 24.67 2.81
CA LEU A 159 5.73 25.35 3.04
C LEU A 159 5.89 26.58 2.14
N ASP A 160 5.45 26.50 0.88
CA ASP A 160 5.53 27.62 -0.06
C ASP A 160 4.46 27.56 -1.14
N VAL A 161 4.14 28.73 -1.70
CA VAL A 161 3.32 28.92 -2.89
C VAL A 161 3.94 30.06 -3.69
N SER A 162 4.56 29.77 -4.84
CA SER A 162 5.41 30.74 -5.54
C SER A 162 5.50 30.49 -7.06
N ASP A 163 6.08 31.46 -7.79
CA ASP A 163 6.37 31.35 -9.22
C ASP A 163 7.32 30.18 -9.52
N PHE A 164 7.10 29.47 -10.63
CA PHE A 164 7.86 28.27 -10.96
C PHE A 164 8.43 28.27 -12.38
N TYR A 165 7.61 27.94 -13.39
CA TYR A 165 8.10 27.67 -14.74
C TYR A 165 7.05 28.04 -15.78
N LEU A 166 7.45 28.70 -16.87
CA LEU A 166 6.57 28.99 -18.01
C LEU A 166 5.19 29.55 -17.60
N CYS A 167 5.18 30.63 -16.80
CA CYS A 167 3.99 31.32 -16.31
C CYS A 167 3.06 30.48 -15.41
N THR A 168 3.55 29.38 -14.85
CA THR A 168 2.86 28.55 -13.84
C THR A 168 3.55 28.65 -12.49
N TRP A 169 2.85 28.21 -11.44
CA TRP A 169 3.30 28.28 -10.05
C TRP A 169 3.53 26.89 -9.46
N GLU A 170 4.21 26.84 -8.31
CA GLU A 170 4.38 25.64 -7.49
C GLU A 170 3.67 25.76 -6.14
N ILE A 171 3.30 24.60 -5.60
CA ILE A 171 2.87 24.45 -4.21
C ILE A 171 3.83 23.44 -3.57
N VAL A 172 4.47 23.81 -2.48
CA VAL A 172 5.41 22.95 -1.75
C VAL A 172 4.79 22.56 -0.42
N ILE A 173 4.70 21.26 -0.13
CA ILE A 173 4.05 20.75 1.08
C ILE A 173 4.99 19.78 1.80
N HIS A 174 5.15 19.96 3.11
CA HIS A 174 5.68 18.93 4.00
C HIS A 174 4.54 17.99 4.37
N HIS A 175 4.60 16.78 3.85
CA HIS A 175 3.62 15.74 4.08
C HIS A 175 4.03 14.84 5.24
N LYS A 176 3.02 14.42 6.00
CA LYS A 176 3.13 13.37 7.03
C LYS A 176 1.97 12.40 6.85
N THR A 177 2.31 11.17 6.52
CA THR A 177 1.33 10.10 6.30
C THR A 177 0.83 9.53 7.62
N SER A 178 -0.31 8.82 7.59
CA SER A 178 -0.87 8.12 8.75
C SER A 178 0.05 7.01 9.28
N ASP A 179 0.88 6.41 8.41
CA ASP A 179 1.89 5.40 8.77
C ASP A 179 3.24 5.99 9.27
N GLY A 180 3.34 7.32 9.37
CA GLY A 180 4.47 8.01 9.98
C GLY A 180 5.64 8.34 9.04
N ARG A 181 5.51 8.13 7.73
CA ARG A 181 6.45 8.65 6.74
C ARG A 181 6.31 10.17 6.61
N GLU A 182 7.43 10.82 6.35
CA GLU A 182 7.49 12.27 6.11
C GLU A 182 8.32 12.55 4.87
N PHE A 183 7.89 13.52 4.07
CA PHE A 183 8.60 13.96 2.86
C PHE A 183 8.14 15.37 2.47
N ILE A 184 8.94 16.05 1.66
CA ILE A 184 8.49 17.27 0.98
C ILE A 184 8.10 16.91 -0.44
N MET A 185 6.91 17.34 -0.87
CA MET A 185 6.44 17.21 -2.24
C MET A 185 6.25 18.60 -2.84
N ARG A 186 6.77 18.79 -4.04
CA ARG A 186 6.51 19.96 -4.87
C ARG A 186 5.51 19.57 -5.96
N TYR A 187 4.39 20.27 -5.96
CA TYR A 187 3.36 20.25 -6.99
C TYR A 187 3.64 21.42 -7.94
N GLY A 188 4.41 21.19 -9.00
CA GLY A 188 4.77 22.20 -9.98
C GLY A 188 3.75 22.31 -11.11
N GLU A 189 3.77 23.43 -11.82
CA GLU A 189 2.94 23.68 -12.99
C GLU A 189 1.45 23.84 -12.72
N VAL A 190 1.14 24.53 -11.60
CA VAL A 190 -0.22 24.86 -11.17
C VAL A 190 -0.63 26.25 -11.69
N ASP A 191 -1.91 26.42 -12.04
CA ASP A 191 -2.47 27.72 -12.45
C ASP A 191 -2.48 28.71 -11.28
N PRO A 192 -1.73 29.83 -11.33
CA PRO A 192 -1.63 30.78 -10.23
C PRO A 192 -2.97 31.39 -9.80
N ALA A 193 -3.90 31.60 -10.75
CA ALA A 193 -5.18 32.22 -10.46
C ALA A 193 -6.16 31.26 -9.76
N LYS A 194 -5.86 29.95 -9.76
CA LYS A 194 -6.76 28.90 -9.26
C LYS A 194 -6.21 28.11 -8.07
N ILE A 195 -5.05 28.51 -7.52
CA ILE A 195 -4.53 27.97 -6.26
C ILE A 195 -5.51 28.27 -5.11
N LYS A 196 -5.72 27.28 -4.24
CA LYS A 196 -6.69 27.31 -3.13
C LYS A 196 -6.05 27.37 -1.74
N VAL A 197 -4.74 27.24 -1.66
CA VAL A 197 -3.96 27.20 -0.42
C VAL A 197 -2.90 28.29 -0.41
N LYS A 198 -2.40 28.65 0.78
CA LYS A 198 -1.29 29.58 0.96
C LYS A 198 -0.25 29.00 1.93
N THR A 199 0.95 29.59 1.92
CA THR A 199 2.02 29.25 2.85
C THR A 199 1.55 29.24 4.30
N GLY A 200 1.83 28.15 5.02
CA GLY A 200 1.46 27.94 6.41
C GLY A 200 0.15 27.16 6.63
N ASP A 201 -0.69 27.00 5.60
CA ASP A 201 -1.93 26.24 5.70
C ASP A 201 -1.68 24.76 6.05
N ILE A 202 -2.59 24.17 6.83
CA ILE A 202 -2.65 22.73 7.04
C ILE A 202 -3.62 22.14 6.02
N VAL A 203 -3.19 21.12 5.29
CA VAL A 203 -4.01 20.42 4.29
C VAL A 203 -4.34 19.02 4.77
N LYS A 204 -5.50 18.53 4.35
CA LYS A 204 -5.93 17.14 4.54
C LYS A 204 -5.78 16.33 3.25
N GLN A 205 -5.55 15.03 3.38
CA GLN A 205 -5.56 14.11 2.23
C GLN A 205 -6.81 14.33 1.36
N GLY A 206 -6.62 14.48 0.05
CA GLY A 206 -7.70 14.71 -0.92
C GLY A 206 -8.23 16.14 -1.01
N GLN A 207 -7.71 17.07 -0.19
CA GLN A 207 -8.04 18.48 -0.28
C GLN A 207 -7.55 19.07 -1.61
N LEU A 208 -8.41 19.84 -2.27
CA LEU A 208 -8.08 20.58 -3.48
C LEU A 208 -7.01 21.65 -3.18
N LEU A 209 -5.89 21.57 -3.89
CA LEU A 209 -4.77 22.53 -3.82
C LEU A 209 -4.86 23.58 -4.92
N GLY A 210 -5.31 23.19 -6.11
CA GLY A 210 -5.41 24.03 -7.30
C GLY A 210 -5.74 23.19 -8.53
N VAL A 211 -5.35 23.68 -9.70
CA VAL A 211 -5.49 22.93 -10.97
C VAL A 211 -4.25 23.08 -11.83
N THR A 212 -3.98 22.14 -12.74
CA THR A 212 -2.84 22.23 -13.67
C THR A 212 -2.92 23.50 -14.54
N GLY A 213 -1.80 24.20 -14.68
CA GLY A 213 -1.67 25.47 -15.39
C GLY A 213 -1.29 25.32 -16.87
N LEU A 214 -1.60 26.35 -17.66
CA LEU A 214 -1.15 26.42 -19.04
C LEU A 214 0.30 26.90 -19.08
N LEU A 215 1.20 26.08 -19.63
CA LEU A 215 2.60 26.48 -19.80
C LEU A 215 2.73 27.47 -20.95
N LEU A 216 3.31 28.64 -20.68
CA LEU A 216 3.56 29.69 -21.65
C LEU A 216 5.01 30.19 -21.57
N LYS A 217 5.64 30.32 -22.74
CA LYS A 217 6.91 31.05 -22.86
C LYS A 217 6.66 32.55 -22.66
N SER A 218 7.76 33.30 -22.52
CA SER A 218 7.73 34.75 -22.38
C SER A 218 7.04 35.48 -23.54
N ASP A 219 6.99 34.88 -24.73
CA ASP A 219 6.29 35.40 -25.91
C ASP A 219 4.80 35.02 -25.96
N GLY A 220 4.28 34.34 -24.94
CA GLY A 220 2.90 33.88 -24.87
C GLY A 220 2.60 32.60 -25.67
N THR A 221 3.61 31.95 -26.25
CA THR A 221 3.44 30.68 -26.97
C THR A 221 3.58 29.47 -26.06
N HIS A 222 2.83 28.40 -26.35
CA HIS A 222 2.95 27.14 -25.63
C HIS A 222 4.23 26.37 -26.04
N PRO A 223 4.99 25.78 -25.11
CA PRO A 223 6.18 24.99 -25.45
C PRO A 223 5.81 23.67 -26.15
N VAL A 224 6.60 23.26 -27.15
CA VAL A 224 6.39 21.97 -27.81
C VAL A 224 6.82 20.84 -26.87
N ILE A 225 5.85 20.28 -26.13
CA ILE A 225 6.01 19.10 -25.27
C ILE A 225 5.67 17.83 -26.06
N VAL A 226 4.52 17.84 -26.73
CA VAL A 226 4.09 16.83 -27.70
C VAL A 226 3.81 17.52 -29.03
N GLN A 227 4.24 16.92 -30.12
CA GLN A 227 4.08 17.49 -31.46
C GLN A 227 2.59 17.70 -31.76
N ASN A 228 2.23 18.92 -32.20
CA ASN A 228 0.88 19.32 -32.60
C ASN A 228 -0.20 19.19 -31.50
N ALA A 229 0.18 19.28 -30.22
CA ALA A 229 -0.79 19.25 -29.11
C ALA A 229 -0.41 20.24 -28.01
N THR A 230 -1.42 20.91 -27.46
CA THR A 230 -1.29 21.68 -26.21
C THR A 230 -1.44 20.72 -25.04
N VAL A 231 -0.39 20.57 -24.25
CA VAL A 231 -0.34 19.67 -23.09
C VAL A 231 -0.31 20.49 -21.81
N TYR A 232 -1.18 20.13 -20.88
CA TYR A 232 -1.10 20.52 -19.48
C TYR A 232 -0.44 19.38 -18.72
N MET A 233 0.22 19.65 -17.60
CA MET A 233 0.74 18.59 -16.76
C MET A 233 0.87 19.05 -15.31
N LEU A 234 1.06 18.07 -14.43
CA LEU A 234 1.54 18.26 -13.07
C LEU A 234 2.98 17.76 -12.99
N HIS A 235 3.91 18.66 -12.64
CA HIS A 235 5.32 18.36 -12.47
C HIS A 235 5.60 17.98 -11.00
N VAL A 236 5.91 16.71 -10.74
CA VAL A 236 6.01 16.18 -9.37
C VAL A 236 7.45 15.88 -8.95
N GLU A 237 7.93 16.58 -7.92
CA GLU A 237 9.23 16.33 -7.28
C GLU A 237 9.05 15.92 -5.80
N ILE A 238 9.88 14.99 -5.33
CA ILE A 238 9.87 14.52 -3.92
C ILE A 238 11.26 14.61 -3.30
N TYR A 239 11.30 15.05 -2.05
CA TYR A 239 12.52 15.21 -1.26
C TYR A 239 12.39 14.44 0.06
N THR A 240 13.43 13.70 0.41
CA THR A 240 13.42 12.83 1.61
C THR A 240 13.50 13.62 2.91
N GLY A 241 13.88 14.90 2.86
CA GLY A 241 14.10 15.72 4.03
C GLY A 241 15.45 15.47 4.70
N ALA A 242 16.39 14.77 4.06
CA ALA A 242 17.76 14.63 4.54
C ALA A 242 18.46 16.00 4.73
N ASN A 243 18.02 17.02 3.99
CA ASN A 243 18.45 18.41 4.15
C ASN A 243 17.47 19.26 4.99
N GLY A 244 16.55 18.61 5.71
CA GLY A 244 15.51 19.21 6.53
C GLY A 244 14.12 19.21 5.88
N MET A 245 13.09 19.05 6.72
CA MET A 245 11.66 19.18 6.36
C MET A 245 11.22 20.66 6.32
N ASN A 246 12.03 21.50 5.70
CA ASN A 246 11.78 22.93 5.50
C ASN A 246 12.38 23.38 4.16
N ILE A 247 12.13 24.64 3.80
CA ILE A 247 12.64 25.27 2.57
C ILE A 247 13.74 26.31 2.85
N ASN A 248 14.35 26.28 4.04
CA ASN A 248 15.46 27.19 4.36
C ASN A 248 16.65 26.97 3.41
N SER A 249 16.83 25.71 2.99
CA SER A 249 17.61 25.35 1.81
C SER A 249 16.68 25.27 0.60
N PRO A 250 16.87 26.12 -0.43
CA PRO A 250 16.02 26.14 -1.61
C PRO A 250 15.93 24.77 -2.30
N LEU A 251 14.72 24.39 -2.71
CA LEU A 251 14.50 23.16 -3.48
C LEU A 251 15.13 23.23 -4.88
N THR A 252 15.15 24.42 -5.48
CA THR A 252 15.87 24.69 -6.74
C THR A 252 17.29 25.17 -6.43
N ASN A 253 18.31 24.48 -6.95
CA ASN A 253 19.71 24.86 -6.75
C ASN A 253 20.53 24.61 -8.03
N SER A 254 20.81 25.66 -8.79
CA SER A 254 21.58 25.60 -10.05
C SER A 254 23.00 25.05 -9.89
N HIS A 255 23.59 25.15 -8.69
CA HIS A 255 24.94 24.67 -8.40
C HIS A 255 24.99 23.18 -8.04
N ASN A 256 23.86 22.47 -8.10
CA ASN A 256 23.79 21.03 -7.82
C ASN A 256 23.38 20.22 -9.07
N PRO A 257 24.26 20.10 -10.08
CA PRO A 257 24.03 19.18 -11.19
C PRO A 257 23.99 17.73 -10.70
N PRO A 258 23.28 16.82 -11.40
CA PRO A 258 22.68 17.04 -12.71
C PRO A 258 21.23 17.56 -12.67
N PHE A 259 20.57 17.57 -11.50
CA PHE A 259 19.14 17.91 -11.40
C PHE A 259 18.88 19.40 -11.21
N MET A 260 19.88 20.14 -10.74
CA MET A 260 19.73 21.52 -10.29
C MET A 260 18.65 21.67 -9.22
N ARG A 261 18.65 20.73 -8.28
CA ARG A 261 17.74 20.64 -7.14
C ARG A 261 18.50 20.43 -5.85
N ARG A 262 17.82 20.51 -4.72
CA ARG A 262 18.35 20.09 -3.42
C ARG A 262 18.83 18.63 -3.48
N SER A 263 19.88 18.31 -2.72
CA SER A 263 20.60 17.03 -2.84
C SER A 263 19.82 15.80 -2.35
N ASP A 264 18.73 16.03 -1.62
CA ASP A 264 17.84 14.99 -1.09
C ASP A 264 16.62 14.74 -2.00
N LEU A 265 16.66 15.26 -3.24
CA LEU A 265 15.73 14.89 -4.31
C LEU A 265 15.81 13.39 -4.60
N VAL A 266 14.65 12.74 -4.69
CA VAL A 266 14.50 11.35 -5.10
C VAL A 266 13.45 11.21 -6.20
N ASP A 267 13.44 10.07 -6.87
CA ASP A 267 12.39 9.75 -7.84
C ASP A 267 11.03 9.67 -7.13
N SER A 268 10.02 10.36 -7.65
CA SER A 268 8.68 10.39 -7.06
C SER A 268 7.85 9.12 -7.34
N ILE A 269 8.41 8.16 -8.09
CA ILE A 269 7.73 6.95 -8.56
C ILE A 269 7.05 6.13 -7.44
N ASP A 270 7.71 5.89 -6.32
CA ASP A 270 7.17 5.02 -5.25
C ASP A 270 5.89 5.60 -4.65
N ILE A 271 5.91 6.90 -4.34
CA ILE A 271 4.77 7.66 -3.78
C ILE A 271 3.64 7.76 -4.81
N LEU A 272 3.98 8.02 -6.08
CA LEU A 272 2.99 8.11 -7.15
C LEU A 272 2.34 6.77 -7.47
N GLN A 273 3.08 5.67 -7.44
CA GLN A 273 2.53 4.32 -7.67
C GLN A 273 1.62 3.89 -6.52
N GLU A 274 2.04 4.10 -5.28
CA GLU A 274 1.18 3.85 -4.11
C GLU A 274 -0.10 4.68 -4.20
N GLY A 275 0.03 5.99 -4.43
CA GLY A 275 -1.11 6.89 -4.59
C GLY A 275 -2.02 6.45 -5.75
N TYR A 276 -1.46 6.04 -6.89
CA TYR A 276 -2.22 5.58 -8.05
C TYR A 276 -3.05 4.35 -7.72
N ILE A 277 -2.46 3.35 -7.06
CA ILE A 277 -3.16 2.13 -6.64
C ILE A 277 -4.26 2.49 -5.64
N ASN A 278 -3.96 3.37 -4.68
CA ASN A 278 -4.92 3.79 -3.67
C ASN A 278 -6.09 4.63 -4.23
N SER A 279 -5.89 5.36 -5.34
CA SER A 279 -6.92 6.20 -5.96
C SER A 279 -7.70 5.53 -7.09
N PHE A 280 -7.05 4.66 -7.87
CA PHE A 280 -7.61 4.09 -9.10
C PHE A 280 -7.52 2.58 -9.17
N GLY A 281 -6.85 1.94 -8.21
CA GLY A 281 -7.05 0.52 -7.97
C GLY A 281 -8.50 0.30 -7.59
N GLU A 282 -9.06 -0.83 -8.02
CA GLU A 282 -10.46 -1.15 -7.75
C GLU A 282 -10.66 -1.25 -6.24
N ASP A 283 -11.45 -0.32 -5.69
CA ASP A 283 -12.04 -0.47 -4.37
C ASP A 283 -13.11 -1.55 -4.48
N ASN A 284 -12.75 -2.78 -4.15
CA ASN A 284 -13.68 -3.91 -4.08
C ASN A 284 -14.64 -3.74 -2.90
N THR A 285 -15.54 -2.76 -3.01
CA THR A 285 -16.63 -2.49 -2.08
C THR A 285 -18.01 -2.68 -2.72
N ASN A 286 -18.08 -3.18 -3.96
CA ASN A 286 -19.31 -3.67 -4.56
C ASN A 286 -19.37 -5.21 -4.50
N ASN A 287 -20.52 -5.68 -4.01
CA ASN A 287 -20.81 -7.03 -3.58
C ASN A 287 -21.11 -7.99 -4.77
N GLU A 288 -20.17 -8.07 -5.70
CA GLU A 288 -19.93 -9.26 -6.54
C GLU A 288 -18.43 -9.51 -6.44
N GLN A 289 -18.01 -10.52 -5.65
CA GLN A 289 -16.60 -10.82 -5.35
C GLN A 289 -15.72 -10.81 -6.62
N PRO A 290 -14.88 -9.79 -6.84
CA PRO A 290 -13.71 -9.97 -7.69
C PRO A 290 -12.74 -10.86 -6.92
N ALA A 291 -12.15 -11.83 -7.59
CA ALA A 291 -11.38 -12.88 -6.93
C ALA A 291 -10.21 -12.27 -6.14
N SER A 292 -10.34 -12.22 -4.82
CA SER A 292 -9.24 -11.95 -3.91
C SER A 292 -8.15 -12.99 -4.15
N LEU A 293 -6.88 -12.60 -3.98
CA LEU A 293 -5.77 -13.56 -4.02
C LEU A 293 -6.02 -14.64 -2.97
N LYS A 294 -5.90 -15.90 -3.37
CA LYS A 294 -6.21 -17.08 -2.56
C LYS A 294 -4.95 -17.82 -2.12
N ILE A 295 -3.79 -17.16 -2.17
CA ILE A 295 -2.50 -17.75 -1.81
C ILE A 295 -2.54 -18.27 -0.38
N ASN A 296 -2.21 -19.55 -0.19
CA ASN A 296 -2.02 -20.15 1.12
C ASN A 296 -0.62 -19.85 1.64
N PHE A 297 -0.45 -18.70 2.30
CA PHE A 297 0.83 -18.31 2.88
C PHE A 297 1.29 -19.27 3.98
N ASP A 298 0.37 -19.91 4.71
CA ASP A 298 0.71 -20.87 5.75
C ASP A 298 1.48 -22.06 5.18
N PHE A 299 1.02 -22.58 4.03
CA PHE A 299 1.72 -23.64 3.30
C PHE A 299 3.14 -23.20 2.88
N ILE A 300 3.29 -21.99 2.34
CA ILE A 300 4.61 -21.47 1.94
C ILE A 300 5.51 -21.33 3.16
N ARG A 301 5.00 -20.83 4.29
CA ARG A 301 5.79 -20.66 5.53
C ARG A 301 6.30 -21.98 6.09
N GLU A 302 5.51 -23.05 6.02
CA GLU A 302 5.96 -24.39 6.42
C GLU A 302 7.15 -24.86 5.56
N LEU A 303 7.18 -24.50 4.27
CA LEU A 303 8.29 -24.81 3.38
C LEU A 303 9.53 -23.93 3.62
N GLU A 304 9.36 -22.69 4.08
CA GLU A 304 10.45 -21.75 4.40
C GLU A 304 11.10 -22.00 5.78
N GLY A 305 10.64 -23.00 6.53
CA GLY A 305 11.22 -23.38 7.83
C GLY A 305 10.75 -22.53 9.02
N GLY A 306 9.64 -21.80 8.85
CA GLY A 306 8.98 -21.04 9.91
C GLY A 306 9.66 -19.71 10.29
N MET A 307 9.03 -18.99 11.21
CA MET A 307 9.53 -17.70 11.70
C MET A 307 10.62 -17.89 12.75
N ARG A 308 11.75 -17.20 12.59
CA ARG A 308 12.82 -17.13 13.59
C ARG A 308 12.93 -15.71 14.16
N LEU A 309 12.72 -15.58 15.46
CA LEU A 309 12.75 -14.30 16.16
C LEU A 309 14.16 -13.85 16.54
N ASP A 310 15.09 -14.80 16.68
CA ASP A 310 16.49 -14.51 16.91
C ASP A 310 17.28 -14.57 15.61
N GLY A 311 18.15 -13.58 15.41
CA GLY A 311 19.04 -13.52 14.27
C GLY A 311 19.96 -14.74 14.24
N TYR A 312 20.22 -15.26 13.05
CA TYR A 312 21.17 -16.33 12.82
C TYR A 312 21.88 -16.15 11.48
N VAL A 313 23.03 -16.81 11.28
CA VAL A 313 23.74 -16.80 9.99
C VAL A 313 23.71 -18.22 9.41
N PRO A 314 22.93 -18.48 8.35
CA PRO A 314 22.87 -19.80 7.75
C PRO A 314 24.19 -20.15 7.05
N ASN A 315 24.75 -21.31 7.39
CA ASN A 315 25.89 -21.94 6.70
C ASN A 315 27.02 -20.96 6.29
N PRO A 316 27.66 -20.24 7.23
CA PRO A 316 28.67 -19.22 6.93
C PRO A 316 29.95 -19.77 6.29
N GLU A 317 30.17 -21.08 6.35
CA GLU A 317 31.36 -21.76 5.81
C GLU A 317 31.29 -21.95 4.30
N SER A 318 30.10 -22.16 3.74
CA SER A 318 29.92 -22.48 2.32
C SER A 318 28.90 -21.59 1.58
N SER A 319 28.30 -20.60 2.26
CA SER A 319 27.39 -19.64 1.63
C SER A 319 27.81 -18.18 1.88
N ASP A 320 27.37 -17.25 1.02
CA ASP A 320 27.55 -15.81 1.20
C ASP A 320 26.50 -15.17 2.14
N SER A 321 25.92 -15.97 3.03
CA SER A 321 24.80 -15.56 3.88
C SER A 321 25.20 -14.51 4.92
N GLY A 322 24.31 -13.55 5.16
CA GLY A 322 24.40 -12.64 6.30
C GLY A 322 23.45 -13.02 7.42
N VAL A 323 23.26 -12.11 8.39
CA VAL A 323 22.26 -12.29 9.44
C VAL A 323 20.88 -12.41 8.79
N THR A 324 20.12 -13.42 9.22
CA THR A 324 18.80 -13.79 8.74
C THR A 324 17.84 -13.83 9.92
N ILE A 325 16.61 -13.35 9.72
CA ILE A 325 15.57 -13.28 10.77
C ILE A 325 14.17 -13.43 10.16
N SER A 326 13.12 -13.47 10.98
CA SER A 326 11.73 -13.71 10.56
C SER A 326 11.64 -14.95 9.65
N VAL A 327 10.88 -14.89 8.57
CA VAL A 327 10.74 -15.96 7.56
C VAL A 327 11.76 -15.71 6.44
N GLY A 328 13.01 -16.10 6.69
CA GLY A 328 14.08 -16.03 5.67
C GLY A 328 14.47 -14.60 5.24
N PHE A 329 14.37 -13.61 6.13
CA PHE A 329 14.75 -12.23 5.83
C PHE A 329 16.26 -12.01 5.96
N TYR A 330 16.97 -12.14 4.83
CA TYR A 330 18.42 -11.95 4.73
C TYR A 330 18.82 -10.46 4.78
N LEU A 331 19.49 -10.02 5.85
CA LEU A 331 19.97 -8.65 6.03
C LEU A 331 21.29 -8.38 5.29
N GLY A 332 22.14 -9.41 5.12
CA GLY A 332 23.43 -9.28 4.44
C GLY A 332 23.36 -8.96 2.95
N ALA A 333 22.20 -9.16 2.32
CA ALA A 333 21.96 -8.82 0.92
C ALA A 333 21.27 -7.44 0.75
N ARG A 334 21.03 -6.73 1.85
CA ARG A 334 20.20 -5.51 1.88
C ARG A 334 21.01 -4.29 2.29
N ASN A 335 20.49 -3.13 1.93
CA ASN A 335 20.94 -1.82 2.37
C ASN A 335 19.78 -1.03 3.00
N ILE A 336 20.08 0.16 3.52
CA ILE A 336 19.09 0.97 4.24
C ILE A 336 17.93 1.42 3.35
N SER A 337 18.19 1.65 2.06
CA SER A 337 17.14 1.97 1.08
C SER A 337 16.16 0.81 0.93
N ASP A 338 16.65 -0.44 0.99
CA ASP A 338 15.78 -1.62 0.91
C ASP A 338 14.86 -1.74 2.12
N LEU A 339 15.36 -1.44 3.32
CA LEU A 339 14.54 -1.45 4.54
C LEU A 339 13.51 -0.33 4.53
N ASN A 340 13.89 0.87 4.08
CA ASN A 340 12.96 1.99 3.96
C ASN A 340 11.84 1.69 2.96
N ALA A 341 12.14 1.01 1.85
CA ALA A 341 11.15 0.59 0.87
C ALA A 341 10.19 -0.52 1.37
N LEU A 342 10.46 -1.13 2.53
CA LEU A 342 9.57 -2.11 3.17
C LEU A 342 8.66 -1.48 4.22
N SER A 343 8.78 -0.18 4.50
CA SER A 343 7.93 0.56 5.45
C SER A 343 7.85 -0.09 6.84
N LEU A 344 8.95 -0.69 7.32
CA LEU A 344 8.99 -1.44 8.58
C LEU A 344 8.91 -0.57 9.86
N GLY A 345 8.97 0.75 9.70
CA GLY A 345 9.00 1.73 10.78
C GLY A 345 10.42 1.95 11.35
N ASN A 346 10.71 3.19 11.76
CA ASN A 346 12.06 3.63 12.15
C ASN A 346 12.67 2.80 13.28
N THR A 347 11.88 2.38 14.27
CA THR A 347 12.36 1.57 15.38
C THR A 347 12.94 0.23 14.91
N LEU A 348 12.20 -0.46 14.04
CA LEU A 348 12.63 -1.75 13.50
C LEU A 348 13.76 -1.58 12.49
N ILE A 349 13.70 -0.54 11.65
CA ILE A 349 14.79 -0.20 10.72
C ILE A 349 16.10 0.06 11.48
N ASN A 350 16.05 0.87 12.54
CA ASN A 350 17.23 1.16 13.38
C ASN A 350 17.78 -0.11 14.05
N LYS A 351 16.89 -1.03 14.47
CA LYS A 351 17.28 -2.32 15.04
C LYS A 351 18.00 -3.22 14.03
N LEU A 352 17.56 -3.23 12.78
CA LEU A 352 18.09 -4.09 11.71
C LEU A 352 19.31 -3.52 10.99
N SER A 353 19.43 -2.18 10.96
CA SER A 353 20.46 -1.46 10.21
C SER A 353 21.91 -1.89 10.47
N PRO A 354 22.34 -2.19 11.71
CA PRO A 354 23.72 -2.59 11.99
C PRO A 354 24.17 -3.87 11.27
N TYR A 355 23.23 -4.74 10.91
CA TYR A 355 23.50 -6.06 10.31
C TYR A 355 23.55 -6.03 8.78
N LEU A 356 23.13 -4.91 8.16
CA LEU A 356 23.06 -4.77 6.72
C LEU A 356 24.44 -4.92 6.06
N GLY A 357 24.47 -5.60 4.91
CA GLY A 357 25.69 -5.83 4.12
C GLY A 357 26.74 -6.76 4.73
N LYS A 358 26.60 -7.18 5.99
CA LYS A 358 27.52 -8.14 6.62
C LYS A 358 27.22 -9.55 6.13
N LYS A 359 28.27 -10.30 5.78
CA LYS A 359 28.18 -11.67 5.24
C LYS A 359 29.18 -12.61 5.90
N LYS A 360 28.95 -13.92 5.78
CA LYS A 360 29.84 -15.00 6.24
C LYS A 360 30.24 -14.82 7.71
N PHE A 361 31.49 -15.10 8.04
CA PHE A 361 32.04 -14.96 9.38
C PHE A 361 31.94 -13.54 9.94
N ILE A 362 31.99 -12.50 9.10
CA ILE A 362 31.79 -11.11 9.57
C ILE A 362 30.38 -10.92 10.15
N ALA A 363 29.37 -11.47 9.48
CA ALA A 363 27.99 -11.43 10.01
C ALA A 363 27.86 -12.24 11.29
N ARG A 364 28.47 -13.43 11.33
CA ARG A 364 28.42 -14.33 12.49
C ARG A 364 29.05 -13.69 13.71
N ASP A 365 30.29 -13.21 13.57
CA ASP A 365 31.08 -12.67 14.67
C ASP A 365 30.42 -11.39 15.20
N PHE A 366 29.92 -10.53 14.31
CA PHE A 366 29.16 -9.34 14.70
C PHE A 366 27.87 -9.69 15.48
N LEU A 367 27.15 -10.75 15.06
CA LEU A 367 25.93 -11.20 15.71
C LEU A 367 26.19 -11.84 17.09
N ILE A 368 27.34 -12.48 17.28
CA ILE A 368 27.78 -12.99 18.59
C ILE A 368 28.01 -11.82 19.56
N GLU A 369 28.68 -10.77 19.09
CA GLU A 369 28.95 -9.57 19.89
C GLU A 369 27.71 -8.69 20.10
N ASN A 370 26.78 -8.71 19.13
CA ASN A 370 25.57 -7.90 19.11
C ASN A 370 24.38 -8.80 18.77
N PRO A 371 23.77 -9.49 19.75
CA PRO A 371 22.63 -10.35 19.49
C PRO A 371 21.43 -9.57 18.95
N LEU A 372 20.80 -10.08 17.90
CA LEU A 372 19.57 -9.54 17.33
C LEU A 372 18.38 -10.41 17.74
N SER A 373 17.37 -9.80 18.34
CA SER A 373 16.07 -10.43 18.58
C SER A 373 14.94 -9.47 18.23
N ILE A 374 13.84 -9.99 17.68
CA ILE A 374 12.63 -9.25 17.33
C ILE A 374 11.41 -9.85 18.02
N THR A 375 10.37 -9.05 18.22
CA THR A 375 9.08 -9.56 18.71
C THR A 375 8.34 -10.32 17.60
N HIS A 376 7.33 -11.10 17.97
CA HIS A 376 6.46 -11.76 17.00
C HIS A 376 5.81 -10.74 16.05
N ASP A 377 5.28 -9.64 16.59
CA ASP A 377 4.69 -8.54 15.79
C ASP A 377 5.69 -7.90 14.82
N GLU A 378 6.95 -7.72 15.24
CA GLU A 378 8.01 -7.22 14.36
C GLU A 378 8.34 -8.25 13.26
N GLY A 379 8.36 -9.54 13.61
CA GLY A 379 8.53 -10.64 12.67
C GLY A 379 7.41 -10.70 11.64
N ASP A 380 6.17 -10.53 12.07
CA ASP A 380 4.96 -10.48 11.24
C ASP A 380 5.01 -9.30 10.27
N LYS A 381 5.36 -8.11 10.75
CA LYS A 381 5.54 -6.92 9.90
C LYS A 381 6.59 -7.11 8.82
N ILE A 382 7.73 -7.70 9.17
CA ILE A 382 8.79 -8.00 8.19
C ILE A 382 8.27 -8.96 7.13
N ARG A 383 7.63 -10.05 7.57
CA ARG A 383 7.05 -11.08 6.70
C ARG A 383 6.06 -10.45 5.73
N GLU A 384 5.05 -9.76 6.25
CA GLU A 384 3.97 -9.17 5.45
C GLU A 384 4.51 -8.17 4.42
N ALA A 385 5.47 -7.32 4.80
CA ALA A 385 6.08 -6.39 3.86
C ALA A 385 6.79 -7.10 2.70
N ILE A 386 7.48 -8.22 2.97
CA ILE A 386 8.16 -9.02 1.95
C ILE A 386 7.15 -9.78 1.09
N GLU A 387 6.18 -10.44 1.71
CA GLU A 387 5.14 -11.21 1.02
C GLU A 387 4.34 -10.29 0.11
N ASN A 388 3.94 -9.11 0.57
CA ASN A 388 3.23 -8.11 -0.26
C ASN A 388 4.10 -7.66 -1.44
N LYS A 389 5.37 -7.31 -1.19
CA LYS A 389 6.27 -6.88 -2.27
C LYS A 389 6.49 -7.99 -3.31
N LYS A 390 6.75 -9.22 -2.88
CA LYS A 390 6.96 -10.36 -3.77
C LYS A 390 5.68 -10.73 -4.52
N THR A 391 4.52 -10.75 -3.84
CA THR A 391 3.21 -11.03 -4.45
C THR A 391 2.88 -10.02 -5.54
N SER A 392 3.05 -8.72 -5.28
CA SER A 392 2.76 -7.68 -6.27
C SER A 392 3.61 -7.81 -7.52
N LEU A 393 4.91 -8.12 -7.35
CA LEU A 393 5.80 -8.38 -8.49
C LEU A 393 5.42 -9.66 -9.23
N LEU A 394 5.05 -10.72 -8.51
CA LEU A 394 4.58 -11.97 -9.09
C LEU A 394 3.35 -11.76 -9.96
N VAL A 395 2.31 -11.11 -9.41
CA VAL A 395 1.05 -10.85 -10.12
C VAL A 395 1.31 -10.04 -11.38
N ALA A 396 2.10 -8.97 -11.29
CA ALA A 396 2.46 -8.15 -12.44
C ALA A 396 3.18 -8.95 -13.52
N ARG A 397 4.13 -9.82 -13.13
CA ARG A 397 4.86 -10.69 -14.06
C ARG A 397 3.97 -11.74 -14.71
N TYR A 398 3.18 -12.44 -13.91
CA TYR A 398 2.28 -13.48 -14.40
C TYR A 398 1.26 -12.92 -15.39
N ASN A 399 0.58 -11.82 -15.01
CA ASN A 399 -0.43 -11.19 -15.86
C ASN A 399 0.17 -10.58 -17.14
N SER A 400 1.48 -10.31 -17.18
CA SER A 400 2.15 -9.87 -18.41
C SER A 400 2.44 -11.00 -19.40
N ASP A 401 2.50 -12.24 -18.92
CA ASP A 401 2.90 -13.43 -19.71
C ASP A 401 1.72 -14.41 -19.94
N SER A 402 0.58 -14.21 -19.27
CA SER A 402 -0.60 -15.08 -19.31
C SER A 402 -1.82 -14.34 -19.86
N THR A 403 -2.68 -15.05 -20.59
CA THR A 403 -4.00 -14.53 -21.00
C THR A 403 -5.06 -14.67 -19.91
N VAL A 404 -4.77 -15.45 -18.86
CA VAL A 404 -5.60 -15.59 -17.66
C VAL A 404 -4.94 -14.81 -16.53
N GLU A 405 -5.71 -13.96 -15.85
CA GLU A 405 -5.20 -13.22 -14.69
C GLU A 405 -4.88 -14.15 -13.52
N PHE A 406 -3.81 -13.86 -12.80
CA PHE A 406 -3.33 -14.62 -11.65
C PHE A 406 -4.42 -14.81 -10.58
N GLN A 407 -5.22 -13.77 -10.35
CA GLN A 407 -6.35 -13.76 -9.42
C GLN A 407 -7.43 -14.78 -9.79
N SER A 408 -7.55 -15.09 -11.09
CA SER A 408 -8.54 -16.03 -11.61
C SER A 408 -8.11 -17.49 -11.47
N LEU A 409 -6.86 -17.75 -11.09
CA LEU A 409 -6.36 -19.10 -10.88
C LEU A 409 -6.93 -19.74 -9.61
N SER A 410 -6.89 -21.07 -9.54
CA SER A 410 -7.21 -21.81 -8.32
C SER A 410 -6.28 -21.41 -7.16
N LYS A 411 -6.74 -21.62 -5.92
CA LYS A 411 -5.94 -21.37 -4.72
C LYS A 411 -4.62 -22.13 -4.77
N GLU A 412 -4.68 -23.36 -5.25
CA GLU A 412 -3.57 -24.29 -5.38
C GLU A 412 -2.54 -23.78 -6.38
N ALA A 413 -2.99 -23.35 -7.57
CA ALA A 413 -2.13 -22.75 -8.58
C ALA A 413 -1.47 -21.46 -8.09
N GLN A 414 -2.25 -20.54 -7.50
CA GLN A 414 -1.69 -19.30 -6.95
C GLN A 414 -0.62 -19.58 -5.89
N THR A 415 -0.89 -20.53 -4.99
CA THR A 415 0.02 -20.90 -3.90
C THR A 415 1.32 -21.49 -4.43
N VAL A 416 1.24 -22.43 -5.38
CA VAL A 416 2.40 -23.14 -5.90
C VAL A 416 3.28 -22.21 -6.73
N ILE A 417 2.68 -21.38 -7.59
CA ILE A 417 3.43 -20.36 -8.34
C ILE A 417 4.12 -19.39 -7.38
N ALA A 418 3.41 -18.91 -6.35
CA ALA A 418 4.00 -18.03 -5.35
C ALA A 418 5.15 -18.69 -4.59
N SER A 419 5.02 -19.98 -4.22
CA SER A 419 6.08 -20.71 -3.54
C SER A 419 7.36 -20.81 -4.39
N VAL A 420 7.24 -21.17 -5.68
CA VAL A 420 8.39 -21.25 -6.59
C VAL A 420 9.03 -19.87 -6.78
N GLU A 421 8.21 -18.86 -7.07
CA GLU A 421 8.67 -17.49 -7.25
C GLU A 421 9.38 -16.95 -6.01
N TYR A 422 8.91 -17.30 -4.81
CA TYR A 422 9.48 -16.79 -3.57
C TYR A 422 10.86 -17.38 -3.28
N GLN A 423 11.06 -18.64 -3.66
CA GLN A 423 12.31 -19.36 -3.50
C GLN A 423 13.37 -18.85 -4.49
N TYR A 424 13.00 -18.65 -5.75
CA TYR A 424 13.94 -18.28 -6.82
C TYR A 424 14.02 -16.77 -7.11
N GLY A 425 13.06 -15.97 -6.62
CA GLY A 425 12.99 -14.52 -6.79
C GLY A 425 12.55 -14.04 -8.19
N TYR A 426 12.81 -14.82 -9.24
CA TYR A 426 12.32 -14.57 -10.59
C TYR A 426 12.15 -15.87 -11.41
N ALA A 427 11.03 -16.56 -11.20
CA ALA A 427 10.71 -17.85 -11.80
C ALA A 427 10.76 -17.86 -13.34
N LYS A 428 10.49 -16.73 -14.00
CA LYS A 428 10.60 -16.63 -15.47
C LYS A 428 12.00 -16.95 -15.99
N THR A 429 13.05 -16.48 -15.30
CA THR A 429 14.43 -16.72 -15.72
C THR A 429 15.07 -17.91 -15.04
N GLU A 430 14.77 -18.10 -13.75
CA GLU A 430 15.38 -19.16 -12.95
C GLU A 430 14.71 -20.52 -13.21
N THR A 431 13.43 -20.53 -13.55
CA THR A 431 12.62 -21.75 -13.72
C THR A 431 11.76 -21.66 -14.99
N PRO A 432 12.35 -21.38 -16.17
CA PRO A 432 11.62 -20.98 -17.37
C PRO A 432 10.63 -22.04 -17.86
N ASN A 433 11.00 -23.32 -17.74
CA ASN A 433 10.13 -24.42 -18.14
C ASN A 433 8.86 -24.47 -17.28
N PHE A 434 8.99 -24.35 -15.95
CA PHE A 434 7.85 -24.30 -15.03
C PHE A 434 6.98 -23.08 -15.31
N TRP A 435 7.61 -21.90 -15.43
CA TRP A 435 6.92 -20.64 -15.70
C TRP A 435 6.09 -20.70 -16.99
N GLN A 436 6.63 -21.30 -18.05
CA GLN A 436 5.92 -21.49 -19.31
C GLN A 436 4.66 -22.35 -19.14
N GLN A 437 4.72 -23.46 -18.39
CA GLN A 437 3.56 -24.32 -18.20
C GLN A 437 2.43 -23.59 -17.45
N VAL A 438 2.77 -22.88 -16.36
CA VAL A 438 1.76 -22.22 -15.53
C VAL A 438 1.14 -20.98 -16.19
N THR A 439 1.86 -20.27 -17.06
CA THR A 439 1.29 -19.13 -17.82
C THR A 439 0.44 -19.60 -19.00
N GLN A 440 0.72 -20.77 -19.56
CA GLN A 440 -0.06 -21.40 -20.62
C GLN A 440 -1.23 -22.27 -20.11
N GLN A 441 -1.49 -22.25 -18.80
CA GLN A 441 -2.53 -23.06 -18.15
C GLN A 441 -2.33 -24.59 -18.31
N ASN A 442 -1.11 -25.06 -18.60
CA ASN A 442 -0.81 -26.49 -18.70
C ASN A 442 -0.45 -27.07 -17.32
N TRP A 443 -1.47 -27.33 -16.52
CA TRP A 443 -1.31 -27.76 -15.13
C TRP A 443 -0.67 -29.13 -14.97
N GLN A 444 -1.00 -30.10 -15.83
CA GLN A 444 -0.33 -31.41 -15.82
C GLN A 444 1.15 -31.26 -16.15
N GLY A 445 1.50 -30.46 -17.16
CA GLY A 445 2.90 -30.18 -17.47
C GLY A 445 3.64 -29.48 -16.32
N ALA A 446 2.97 -28.57 -15.60
CA ALA A 446 3.54 -27.93 -14.41
C ALA A 446 3.82 -28.94 -13.28
N ILE A 447 2.90 -29.88 -13.04
CA ILE A 447 3.06 -30.97 -12.08
C ILE A 447 4.24 -31.87 -12.48
N ASP A 448 4.30 -32.32 -13.73
CA ASP A 448 5.39 -33.17 -14.22
C ASP A 448 6.76 -32.50 -14.02
N ILE A 449 6.85 -31.19 -14.28
CA ILE A 449 8.06 -30.40 -14.01
C ILE A 449 8.36 -30.32 -12.52
N LEU A 450 7.36 -30.12 -11.64
CA LEU A 450 7.59 -30.11 -10.19
C LEU A 450 8.09 -31.46 -9.68
N ARG A 451 7.61 -32.58 -10.25
CA ARG A 451 8.05 -33.93 -9.88
C ARG A 451 9.50 -34.23 -10.30
N ASP A 452 9.95 -33.68 -11.43
CA ASP A 452 11.33 -33.81 -11.94
C ASP A 452 12.01 -32.44 -12.10
N PHE A 453 11.96 -31.61 -11.04
CA PHE A 453 12.46 -30.23 -11.10
C PHE A 453 14.00 -30.15 -11.15
N ARG A 454 14.68 -31.17 -10.62
CA ARG A 454 16.15 -31.33 -10.57
C ARG A 454 16.91 -30.19 -9.87
N ASP A 455 16.27 -29.57 -8.89
CA ASP A 455 16.92 -28.68 -7.93
C ASP A 455 17.41 -29.44 -6.69
N ASP A 456 18.03 -28.71 -5.75
CA ASP A 456 18.47 -29.25 -4.46
C ASP A 456 17.31 -29.45 -3.47
N TYR A 457 16.05 -29.22 -3.88
CA TYR A 457 14.87 -29.21 -3.00
C TYR A 457 13.74 -30.15 -3.45
N PRO A 458 14.02 -31.41 -3.86
CA PRO A 458 13.02 -32.30 -4.45
C PRO A 458 11.83 -32.58 -3.51
N THR A 459 12.04 -32.61 -2.19
CA THR A 459 10.96 -32.78 -1.21
C THR A 459 9.98 -31.59 -1.23
N ARG A 460 10.48 -30.36 -1.37
CA ARG A 460 9.64 -29.15 -1.46
C ARG A 460 8.86 -29.16 -2.77
N ARG A 461 9.54 -29.44 -3.89
CA ARG A 461 8.91 -29.49 -5.22
C ARG A 461 7.79 -30.55 -5.28
N ASN A 462 8.00 -31.72 -4.66
CA ASN A 462 6.97 -32.74 -4.57
C ASN A 462 5.75 -32.33 -3.73
N LYS A 463 5.94 -31.65 -2.59
CA LYS A 463 4.82 -31.11 -1.80
C LYS A 463 4.02 -30.08 -2.59
N GLU A 464 4.70 -29.26 -3.38
CA GLU A 464 4.04 -28.28 -4.26
C GLU A 464 3.31 -28.96 -5.41
N ALA A 465 3.85 -30.04 -5.97
CA ALA A 465 3.15 -30.87 -6.95
C ALA A 465 1.89 -31.53 -6.36
N ASP A 466 1.99 -32.12 -5.16
CA ASP A 466 0.84 -32.68 -4.43
C ASP A 466 -0.24 -31.61 -4.17
N TYR A 467 0.19 -30.39 -3.80
CA TYR A 467 -0.72 -29.27 -3.55
C TYR A 467 -1.43 -28.82 -4.84
N LEU A 468 -0.70 -28.79 -5.96
CA LEU A 468 -1.26 -28.42 -7.27
C LEU A 468 -2.22 -29.49 -7.81
N GLU A 469 -1.88 -30.77 -7.65
CA GLU A 469 -2.73 -31.91 -8.02
C GLU A 469 -4.08 -31.88 -7.31
N GLY A 470 -4.14 -31.36 -6.07
CA GLY A 470 -5.41 -31.19 -5.34
C GLY A 470 -6.43 -30.23 -6.00
N SER A 471 -6.05 -29.53 -7.08
CA SER A 471 -6.94 -28.66 -7.86
C SER A 471 -7.40 -29.23 -9.21
N LEU A 472 -6.93 -30.42 -9.58
CA LEU A 472 -7.34 -31.17 -10.78
C LEU A 472 -8.35 -32.25 -10.41
#